data_AF-A0A3B8HU80-F1
#
_entry.id   AF-A0A3B8HU80-F1
#
_cell.length_a   1.000
_cell.length_b   1.000
_cell.length_c   1.000
_cell.angle_alpha   90.00
_cell.angle_beta   90.00
_cell.angle_gamma   90.00
#
_symmetry.space_group_name_H-M   'P 1'
#
loop_
_entity.id
_entity.type
_entity.pdbx_description
1 polymer ?
#
loop_
_entity_poly.entity_id
_entity_poly.type
_entity_poly.pdbx_seq_one_letter_code
_entity_poly.pdbx_strand_id
1 'polypeptide(L)'
;NVVDPDEMIQVYGADTVRLFCLFAAPPEKDLEWSEQGVEGSHRFLGRVWRLVAEHREALRSTRKWDGGSELPSELRDLYRRTHQTIKKVTEDIRDRFHFNTAIAAIMELVNQIYQNMEAKSSHQEYWPVLRESVEAVVLLMSPMVPHIADELWQALGHSGCALNNPWPTWREEALIAEEMLLVVQVNGKLRSRISVALDVGEEQLKQAALADQRIRDFIGDKPVRKVIVVPKRLVNIVI
;
A
#
# COMPACT_ATOMS: atom_id res chain seq x y z
N ASN A 1 32.85 -14.21 -9.84
CA ASN A 1 31.44 -14.44 -9.44
C ASN A 1 30.49 -13.67 -10.37
N VAL A 2 30.72 -13.73 -11.69
CA VAL A 2 29.84 -13.06 -12.66
C VAL A 2 28.54 -13.87 -12.74
N VAL A 3 27.40 -13.19 -12.60
CA VAL A 3 26.07 -13.77 -12.82
C VAL A 3 25.60 -13.35 -14.20
N ASP A 4 25.21 -14.32 -15.02
CA ASP A 4 24.65 -14.05 -16.35
C ASP A 4 23.15 -13.71 -16.20
N PRO A 5 22.71 -12.48 -16.55
CA PRO A 5 21.29 -12.12 -16.50
C PRO A 5 20.43 -12.95 -17.47
N ASP A 6 21.00 -13.51 -18.55
CA ASP A 6 20.23 -14.23 -19.56
C ASP A 6 19.63 -15.52 -19.01
N GLU A 7 20.36 -16.26 -18.17
CA GLU A 7 19.84 -17.46 -17.51
C GLU A 7 18.59 -17.14 -16.68
N MET A 8 18.63 -16.03 -15.94
CA MET A 8 17.54 -15.59 -15.07
C MET A 8 16.37 -15.05 -15.87
N ILE A 9 16.63 -14.36 -16.98
CA ILE A 9 15.59 -13.90 -17.91
C ILE A 9 14.89 -15.11 -18.55
N GLN A 10 15.61 -16.18 -18.91
CA GLN A 10 14.98 -17.38 -19.45
C GLN A 10 14.10 -18.11 -18.43
N VAL A 11 14.52 -18.17 -17.16
CA VAL A 11 13.78 -18.87 -16.11
C VAL A 11 12.59 -18.05 -15.59
N TYR A 12 12.79 -16.76 -15.32
CA TYR A 12 11.82 -15.92 -14.61
C TYR A 12 11.21 -14.80 -15.45
N GLY A 13 11.70 -14.58 -16.67
CA GLY A 13 11.28 -13.48 -17.54
C GLY A 13 11.95 -12.14 -17.23
N ALA A 14 12.02 -11.27 -18.24
CA ALA A 14 12.68 -9.97 -18.17
C ALA A 14 12.10 -9.06 -17.08
N ASP A 15 10.78 -9.06 -16.89
CA ASP A 15 10.11 -8.23 -15.90
C ASP A 15 10.47 -8.62 -14.47
N THR A 16 10.61 -9.91 -14.18
CA THR A 16 11.06 -10.36 -12.86
C THR A 16 12.44 -9.82 -12.55
N VAL A 17 13.38 -9.96 -13.49
CA VAL A 17 14.78 -9.53 -13.29
C VAL A 17 14.85 -8.02 -13.14
N ARG A 18 14.12 -7.26 -13.98
CA ARG A 18 14.01 -5.80 -13.87
C ARG A 18 13.45 -5.36 -12.52
N LEU A 19 12.36 -5.98 -12.08
CA LEU A 19 11.75 -5.66 -10.80
C LEU A 19 12.70 -5.92 -9.64
N PHE A 20 13.39 -7.06 -9.66
CA PHE A 20 14.40 -7.39 -8.65
C PHE A 20 15.50 -6.32 -8.60
N CYS A 21 16.09 -5.97 -9.75
CA CYS A 21 17.15 -4.97 -9.82
C CYS A 21 16.71 -3.61 -9.27
N LEU A 22 15.49 -3.17 -9.59
CA LEU A 22 14.94 -1.89 -9.14
C LEU A 22 14.47 -1.91 -7.68
N PHE A 23 14.22 -3.09 -7.11
CA PHE A 23 13.72 -3.25 -5.74
C PHE A 23 14.83 -3.51 -4.72
N ALA A 24 15.87 -4.26 -5.09
CA ALA A 24 16.87 -4.76 -4.16
C ALA A 24 17.71 -3.66 -3.50
N ALA A 25 17.97 -2.56 -4.21
CA ALA A 25 18.74 -1.43 -3.69
C ALA A 25 18.25 -0.09 -4.29
N PRO A 26 18.38 1.02 -3.55
CA PRO A 26 18.23 2.35 -4.13
C PRO A 26 19.36 2.63 -5.13
N PRO A 27 19.18 3.56 -6.07
CA PRO A 27 20.14 3.78 -7.17
C PRO A 27 21.53 4.22 -6.72
N GLU A 28 21.67 4.78 -5.53
CA GLU A 28 22.95 5.24 -4.97
C GLU A 28 23.75 4.15 -4.23
N LYS A 29 23.21 2.93 -4.13
CA LYS A 29 23.86 1.82 -3.42
C LYS A 29 24.16 0.65 -4.34
N ASP A 30 25.22 -0.07 -4.00
CA ASP A 30 25.51 -1.35 -4.64
C ASP A 30 24.38 -2.35 -4.39
N LEU A 31 24.04 -3.09 -5.44
CA LEU A 31 23.09 -4.19 -5.39
C LEU A 31 23.83 -5.48 -5.08
N GLU A 32 23.43 -6.16 -3.99
CA GLU A 32 23.85 -7.52 -3.72
C GLU A 32 22.92 -8.49 -4.46
N TRP A 33 23.49 -9.24 -5.41
CA TRP A 33 22.73 -10.20 -6.18
C TRP A 33 22.24 -11.37 -5.30
N SER A 34 20.96 -11.74 -5.43
CA SER A 34 20.35 -12.84 -4.68
C SER A 34 19.26 -13.53 -5.51
N GLU A 35 19.45 -14.80 -5.84
CA GLU A 35 18.44 -15.62 -6.53
C GLU A 35 17.13 -15.70 -5.74
N GLN A 36 17.20 -15.75 -4.40
CA GLN A 36 16.02 -15.70 -3.54
C GLN A 36 15.25 -14.37 -3.69
N GLY A 37 15.96 -13.27 -3.94
CA GLY A 37 15.36 -11.97 -4.23
C GLY A 37 14.66 -11.95 -5.60
N VAL A 38 15.25 -12.59 -6.62
CA VAL A 38 14.64 -12.78 -7.94
C VAL A 38 13.36 -13.59 -7.82
N GLU A 39 13.38 -14.72 -7.10
CA GLU A 39 12.18 -15.52 -6.84
C GLU A 39 11.09 -14.73 -6.10
N GLY A 40 11.48 -13.88 -5.14
CA GLY A 40 10.55 -12.99 -4.44
C GLY A 40 9.81 -12.06 -5.41
N SER A 41 10.54 -11.48 -6.36
CA SER A 41 9.99 -10.64 -7.42
C SER A 41 9.06 -11.43 -8.35
N HIS A 42 9.45 -12.65 -8.73
CA HIS A 42 8.62 -13.55 -9.54
C HIS A 42 7.29 -13.88 -8.84
N ARG A 43 7.36 -14.26 -7.55
CA ARG A 43 6.16 -14.55 -6.73
C ARG A 43 5.24 -13.34 -6.62
N PHE A 44 5.80 -12.15 -6.47
CA PHE A 44 5.01 -10.92 -6.43
C PHE A 44 4.29 -10.67 -7.76
N LEU A 45 4.98 -10.74 -8.90
CA LEU A 45 4.35 -10.60 -10.22
C LEU A 45 3.27 -11.66 -10.45
N GLY A 46 3.51 -12.91 -10.03
CA GLY A 46 2.51 -13.97 -10.07
C GLY A 46 1.28 -13.73 -9.16
N ARG A 47 1.41 -12.95 -8.08
CA ARG A 47 0.25 -12.48 -7.30
C ARG A 47 -0.55 -11.44 -8.08
N VAL A 48 0.11 -10.42 -8.63
CA VAL A 48 -0.57 -9.38 -9.43
C VAL A 48 -1.26 -10.00 -10.65
N TRP A 49 -0.63 -10.98 -11.30
CA TRP A 49 -1.25 -11.73 -12.40
C TRP A 49 -2.56 -12.40 -11.97
N ARG A 50 -2.53 -13.18 -10.88
CA ARG A 50 -3.73 -13.88 -10.37
C ARG A 50 -4.84 -12.92 -9.97
N LEU A 51 -4.49 -11.81 -9.31
CA LEU A 51 -5.43 -10.76 -8.94
C LEU A 51 -6.27 -10.27 -10.14
N VAL A 52 -5.66 -10.08 -11.31
CA VAL A 52 -6.40 -9.68 -12.51
C VAL A 52 -7.07 -10.89 -13.17
N ALA A 53 -6.34 -11.98 -13.37
CA ALA A 53 -6.80 -13.13 -14.15
C ALA A 53 -8.03 -13.83 -13.55
N GLU A 54 -8.09 -13.96 -12.22
CA GLU A 54 -9.18 -14.59 -11.47
C GLU A 54 -10.43 -13.68 -11.40
N HIS A 55 -10.26 -12.36 -11.55
CA HIS A 55 -11.34 -11.38 -11.39
C HIS A 55 -11.65 -10.57 -12.65
N ARG A 56 -11.09 -10.99 -13.81
CA ARG A 56 -11.16 -10.27 -15.08
C ARG A 56 -12.58 -9.91 -15.51
N GLU A 57 -13.56 -10.78 -15.32
CA GLU A 57 -14.94 -10.55 -15.78
C GLU A 57 -15.62 -9.44 -14.98
N ALA A 58 -15.46 -9.47 -13.66
CA ALA A 58 -16.00 -8.45 -12.78
C ALA A 58 -15.26 -7.10 -12.94
N LEU A 59 -13.93 -7.15 -13.08
CA LEU A 59 -13.13 -5.96 -13.34
C LEU A 59 -13.46 -5.32 -14.69
N ARG A 60 -13.67 -6.11 -15.76
CA ARG A 60 -14.04 -5.60 -17.09
C ARG A 60 -15.45 -5.01 -17.13
N SER A 61 -16.41 -5.62 -16.42
CA SER A 61 -17.83 -5.24 -16.48
C SER A 61 -18.19 -4.02 -15.63
N THR A 62 -17.30 -3.58 -14.73
CA THR A 62 -17.51 -2.40 -13.89
C THR A 62 -16.76 -1.18 -14.41
N ARG A 63 -17.17 0.03 -13.99
CA ARG A 63 -16.41 1.28 -14.18
C ARG A 63 -15.77 1.68 -12.86
N LYS A 64 -14.75 2.56 -12.91
CA LYS A 64 -14.20 3.18 -11.70
C LYS A 64 -15.29 3.91 -10.92
N TRP A 65 -15.11 4.00 -9.61
CA TRP A 65 -16.01 4.77 -8.76
C TRP A 65 -15.97 6.25 -9.15
N ASP A 66 -17.14 6.86 -9.31
CA ASP A 66 -17.30 8.21 -9.83
C ASP A 66 -17.41 9.28 -8.74
N GLY A 67 -17.50 8.88 -7.47
CA GLY A 67 -17.72 9.79 -6.35
C GLY A 67 -19.19 10.03 -6.00
N GLY A 68 -20.13 9.30 -6.63
CA GLY A 68 -21.57 9.54 -6.50
C GLY A 68 -22.25 8.96 -5.24
N SER A 69 -21.55 8.16 -4.44
CA SER A 69 -22.09 7.51 -3.24
C SER A 69 -21.09 7.50 -2.09
N GLU A 70 -21.53 7.44 -0.84
CA GLU A 70 -20.60 7.32 0.28
C GLU A 70 -19.93 5.94 0.29
N LEU A 71 -18.61 5.90 0.47
CA LEU A 71 -17.87 4.65 0.60
C LEU A 71 -17.99 4.09 2.03
N PRO A 72 -18.31 2.79 2.20
CA PRO A 72 -18.08 2.07 3.46
C PRO A 72 -16.62 2.22 3.93
N SER A 73 -16.39 2.12 5.24
CA SER A 73 -15.09 2.39 5.86
C SER A 73 -13.92 1.62 5.20
N GLU A 74 -14.11 0.31 4.97
CA GLU A 74 -13.10 -0.54 4.36
C GLU A 74 -12.77 -0.17 2.90
N LEU A 75 -13.79 0.25 2.13
CA LEU A 75 -13.61 0.69 0.75
C LEU A 75 -13.00 2.09 0.69
N ARG A 76 -13.34 2.95 1.64
CA ARG A 76 -12.74 4.27 1.83
C ARG A 76 -11.27 4.16 2.14
N ASP A 77 -10.86 3.20 2.97
CA ASP A 77 -9.47 2.93 3.29
C ASP A 77 -8.68 2.42 2.08
N LEU A 78 -9.26 1.50 1.30
CA LEU A 78 -8.64 1.05 0.04
C LEU A 78 -8.50 2.20 -0.95
N TYR A 79 -9.56 2.99 -1.14
CA TYR A 79 -9.58 4.14 -2.02
C TYR A 79 -8.50 5.17 -1.64
N ARG A 80 -8.43 5.51 -0.35
CA ARG A 80 -7.36 6.37 0.22
C ARG A 80 -5.98 5.78 -0.05
N ARG A 81 -5.77 4.49 0.22
CA ARG A 81 -4.48 3.83 0.03
C ARG A 81 -4.05 3.83 -1.44
N THR A 82 -4.99 3.67 -2.37
CA THR A 82 -4.74 3.79 -3.81
C THR A 82 -4.19 5.18 -4.15
N HIS A 83 -4.85 6.25 -3.74
CA HIS A 83 -4.40 7.62 -4.02
C HIS A 83 -3.09 7.98 -3.30
N GLN A 84 -2.90 7.53 -2.06
CA GLN A 84 -1.62 7.68 -1.35
C GLN A 84 -0.48 6.97 -2.08
N THR A 85 -0.73 5.78 -2.62
CA THR A 85 0.26 5.00 -3.37
C THR A 85 0.61 5.69 -4.68
N ILE A 86 -0.38 6.19 -5.42
CA ILE A 86 -0.15 6.97 -6.65
C ILE A 86 0.75 8.17 -6.35
N LYS A 87 0.42 8.96 -5.32
CA LYS A 87 1.23 10.12 -4.92
C LYS A 87 2.65 9.71 -4.56
N LYS A 88 2.81 8.73 -3.65
CA LYS A 88 4.11 8.26 -3.18
C LYS A 88 4.99 7.74 -4.32
N VAL A 89 4.45 6.88 -5.20
CA VAL A 89 5.21 6.33 -6.33
C VAL A 89 5.61 7.44 -7.30
N THR A 90 4.70 8.40 -7.54
CA THR A 90 5.00 9.56 -8.40
C THR A 90 6.16 10.39 -7.86
N GLU A 91 6.14 10.71 -6.57
CA GLU A 91 7.18 11.49 -5.88
C GLU A 91 8.50 10.70 -5.80
N ASP A 92 8.46 9.42 -5.43
CA ASP A 92 9.64 8.56 -5.31
C ASP A 92 10.38 8.41 -6.65
N ILE A 93 9.64 8.21 -7.76
CA ILE A 93 10.21 8.08 -9.10
C ILE A 93 10.73 9.43 -9.60
N ARG A 94 9.91 10.49 -9.52
CA ARG A 94 10.22 11.80 -10.11
C ARG A 94 11.37 12.50 -9.42
N ASP A 95 11.33 12.54 -8.09
CA ASP A 95 12.19 13.45 -7.33
C ASP A 95 13.50 12.78 -6.92
N ARG A 96 13.50 11.44 -6.78
CA ARG A 96 14.62 10.71 -6.17
C ARG A 96 15.03 9.43 -6.89
N PHE A 97 14.32 9.01 -7.94
CA PHE A 97 14.55 7.70 -8.58
C PHE A 97 14.55 6.51 -7.59
N HIS A 98 13.85 6.64 -6.46
CA HIS A 98 13.79 5.60 -5.43
C HIS A 98 12.76 4.51 -5.80
N PHE A 99 13.08 3.72 -6.83
CA PHE A 99 12.21 2.66 -7.33
C PHE A 99 11.93 1.58 -6.27
N ASN A 100 12.87 1.32 -5.38
CA ASN A 100 12.69 0.36 -4.29
C ASN A 100 11.55 0.74 -3.35
N THR A 101 11.45 2.01 -2.96
CA THR A 101 10.36 2.47 -2.08
C THR A 101 9.04 2.64 -2.84
N ALA A 102 9.10 2.95 -4.14
CA ALA A 102 7.93 2.93 -5.02
C ALA A 102 7.34 1.52 -5.15
N ILE A 103 8.18 0.51 -5.44
CA ILE A 103 7.76 -0.89 -5.55
C ILE A 103 7.21 -1.40 -4.22
N ALA A 104 7.83 -1.03 -3.09
CA ALA A 104 7.30 -1.37 -1.77
C ALA A 104 5.87 -0.82 -1.55
N ALA A 105 5.62 0.44 -1.94
CA ALA A 105 4.29 1.04 -1.83
C ALA A 105 3.25 0.32 -2.70
N ILE A 106 3.63 -0.10 -3.91
CA ILE A 106 2.77 -0.91 -4.79
C ILE A 106 2.49 -2.27 -4.17
N MET A 107 3.50 -2.96 -3.61
CA MET A 107 3.31 -4.24 -2.92
C MET A 107 2.33 -4.13 -1.74
N GLU A 108 2.43 -3.05 -0.96
CA GLU A 108 1.50 -2.77 0.14
C GLU A 108 0.08 -2.53 -0.37
N LEU A 109 -0.10 -1.80 -1.47
CA LEU A 109 -1.42 -1.62 -2.10
C LEU A 109 -2.00 -2.97 -2.56
N VAL A 110 -1.20 -3.81 -3.20
CA VAL A 110 -1.62 -5.17 -3.60
C VAL A 110 -2.05 -6.00 -2.38
N ASN A 111 -1.33 -5.91 -1.26
CA ASN A 111 -1.75 -6.57 -0.02
C ASN A 111 -3.10 -6.04 0.50
N GLN A 112 -3.32 -4.72 0.47
CA GLN A 112 -4.58 -4.11 0.88
C GLN A 112 -5.76 -4.52 -0.02
N ILE A 113 -5.51 -4.67 -1.32
CA ILE A 113 -6.48 -5.19 -2.29
C ILE A 113 -6.89 -6.61 -1.89
N TYR A 114 -5.92 -7.51 -1.66
CA TYR A 114 -6.21 -8.89 -1.21
C TYR A 114 -7.00 -8.92 0.11
N GLN A 115 -6.63 -8.09 1.08
CA GLN A 115 -7.36 -8.00 2.35
C GLN A 115 -8.83 -7.59 2.16
N ASN A 116 -9.10 -6.63 1.26
CA ASN A 116 -10.47 -6.22 0.93
C ASN A 116 -11.25 -7.34 0.23
N MET A 117 -10.58 -8.16 -0.58
CA MET A 117 -11.22 -9.29 -1.26
C MET A 117 -11.60 -10.42 -0.31
N GLU A 118 -10.77 -10.67 0.71
CA GLU A 118 -11.07 -11.62 1.76
C GLU A 118 -12.31 -11.23 2.59
N ALA A 119 -12.54 -9.92 2.78
CA ALA A 119 -13.71 -9.40 3.46
C ALA A 119 -15.03 -9.65 2.70
N LYS A 120 -14.96 -9.98 1.39
CA LYS A 120 -16.11 -10.32 0.53
C LYS A 120 -17.27 -9.34 0.65
N SER A 121 -16.96 -8.05 0.57
CA SER A 121 -17.96 -6.99 0.64
C SER A 121 -19.02 -7.15 -0.46
N SER A 122 -20.29 -6.99 -0.09
CA SER A 122 -21.43 -7.01 -1.00
C SER A 122 -21.88 -5.59 -1.41
N HIS A 123 -21.14 -4.56 -1.00
CA HIS A 123 -21.42 -3.17 -1.34
C HIS A 123 -21.29 -2.95 -2.85
N GLN A 124 -22.18 -2.15 -3.45
CA GLN A 124 -22.19 -1.88 -4.88
C GLN A 124 -20.91 -1.17 -5.34
N GLU A 125 -20.27 -0.40 -4.45
CA GLU A 125 -19.02 0.33 -4.67
C GLU A 125 -17.78 -0.58 -4.69
N TYR A 126 -17.90 -1.84 -4.25
CA TYR A 126 -16.78 -2.76 -4.11
C TYR A 126 -15.99 -2.93 -5.42
N TRP A 127 -16.65 -3.36 -6.49
CA TRP A 127 -16.00 -3.56 -7.79
C TRP A 127 -15.47 -2.27 -8.41
N PRO A 128 -16.22 -1.13 -8.39
CA PRO A 128 -15.70 0.16 -8.82
C PRO A 128 -14.40 0.60 -8.13
N VAL A 129 -14.32 0.50 -6.80
CA VAL A 129 -13.12 0.86 -6.02
C VAL A 129 -11.98 -0.12 -6.29
N LEU A 130 -12.27 -1.41 -6.39
CA LEU A 130 -11.28 -2.44 -6.71
C LEU A 130 -10.70 -2.23 -8.10
N ARG A 131 -11.53 -1.90 -9.09
CA ARG A 131 -11.09 -1.61 -10.46
C ARG A 131 -10.10 -0.45 -10.50
N GLU A 132 -10.40 0.66 -9.82
CA GLU A 132 -9.49 1.80 -9.76
C GLU A 132 -8.14 1.43 -9.13
N SER A 133 -8.19 0.67 -8.03
CA SER A 133 -7.00 0.20 -7.32
C SER A 133 -6.12 -0.72 -8.17
N VAL A 134 -6.74 -1.68 -8.87
CA VAL A 134 -6.03 -2.62 -9.76
C VAL A 134 -5.45 -1.91 -10.98
N GLU A 135 -6.19 -1.01 -11.62
CA GLU A 135 -5.67 -0.20 -12.73
C GLU A 135 -4.49 0.68 -12.30
N ALA A 136 -4.56 1.26 -11.09
CA ALA A 136 -3.45 2.02 -10.53
C ALA A 136 -2.21 1.14 -10.36
N VAL A 137 -2.34 -0.06 -9.79
CA VAL A 137 -1.22 -1.02 -9.67
C VAL A 137 -0.58 -1.29 -11.04
N VAL A 138 -1.38 -1.63 -12.05
CA VAL A 138 -0.87 -1.95 -13.40
C VAL A 138 -0.13 -0.76 -14.02
N LEU A 139 -0.72 0.43 -13.99
CA LEU A 139 -0.09 1.62 -14.58
C LEU A 139 1.17 2.04 -13.82
N LEU A 140 1.14 2.03 -12.49
CA LEU A 140 2.29 2.38 -11.66
C LEU A 140 3.46 1.42 -11.87
N MET A 141 3.19 0.13 -12.09
CA MET A 141 4.21 -0.89 -12.36
C MET A 141 4.79 -0.82 -13.78
N SER A 142 4.06 -0.24 -14.74
CA SER A 142 4.42 -0.30 -16.17
C SER A 142 5.85 0.15 -16.53
N PRO A 143 6.46 1.18 -15.89
CA PRO A 143 7.86 1.55 -16.22
C PRO A 143 8.89 0.50 -15.77
N MET A 144 8.56 -0.27 -14.74
CA MET A 144 9.44 -1.29 -14.16
C MET A 144 9.27 -2.63 -14.87
N VAL A 145 8.02 -3.02 -15.13
CA VAL A 145 7.63 -4.34 -15.66
C VAL A 145 6.64 -4.22 -16.81
N PRO A 146 7.10 -3.71 -17.98
CA PRO A 146 6.20 -3.30 -19.05
C PRO A 146 5.43 -4.46 -19.69
N HIS A 147 6.02 -5.65 -19.79
CA HIS A 147 5.40 -6.76 -20.54
C HIS A 147 4.18 -7.31 -19.80
N ILE A 148 4.31 -7.59 -18.50
CA ILE A 148 3.20 -8.04 -17.67
C ILE A 148 2.17 -6.92 -17.48
N ALA A 149 2.60 -5.66 -17.37
CA ALA A 149 1.67 -4.54 -17.25
C ALA A 149 0.78 -4.41 -18.49
N ASP A 150 1.33 -4.55 -19.69
CA ASP A 150 0.57 -4.50 -20.95
C ASP A 150 -0.44 -5.63 -21.06
N GLU A 151 -0.03 -6.86 -20.72
CA GLU A 151 -0.92 -8.03 -20.75
C GLU A 151 -2.08 -7.86 -19.76
N LEU A 152 -1.78 -7.39 -18.54
CA LEU A 152 -2.80 -7.13 -17.52
C LEU A 152 -3.70 -5.96 -17.89
N TRP A 153 -3.18 -4.92 -18.54
CA TRP A 153 -3.97 -3.79 -19.02
C TRP A 153 -5.02 -4.23 -20.05
N GLN A 154 -4.63 -5.08 -21.00
CA GLN A 154 -5.56 -5.71 -21.93
C GLN A 154 -6.51 -6.68 -21.24
N ALA A 155 -6.04 -7.43 -20.24
CA ALA A 155 -6.88 -8.29 -19.42
C ALA A 155 -7.96 -7.51 -18.64
N LEU A 156 -7.73 -6.23 -18.34
CA LEU A 156 -8.73 -5.31 -17.74
C LEU A 156 -9.72 -4.72 -18.76
N GLY A 157 -9.59 -5.08 -20.04
CA GLY A 157 -10.49 -4.68 -21.12
C GLY A 157 -10.09 -3.37 -21.81
N HIS A 158 -8.88 -2.86 -21.53
CA HIS A 158 -8.34 -1.70 -22.23
C HIS A 158 -7.66 -2.11 -23.54
N SER A 159 -7.39 -1.12 -24.39
CA SER A 159 -6.62 -1.29 -25.62
C SER A 159 -5.28 -0.57 -25.56
N GLY A 160 -4.35 -0.98 -26.42
CA GLY A 160 -3.02 -0.39 -26.52
C GLY A 160 -2.06 -0.82 -25.40
N CYS A 161 -0.92 -0.13 -25.34
CA CYS A 161 0.15 -0.36 -24.38
C CYS A 161 -0.08 0.47 -23.11
N ALA A 162 0.07 -0.14 -21.94
CA ALA A 162 -0.07 0.49 -20.64
C ALA A 162 0.87 1.71 -20.51
N LEU A 163 2.10 1.62 -21.02
CA LEU A 163 3.07 2.72 -21.03
C LEU A 163 2.59 3.96 -21.81
N ASN A 164 1.72 3.79 -22.80
CA ASN A 164 1.20 4.89 -23.61
C ASN A 164 -0.02 5.58 -22.98
N ASN A 165 -0.53 5.05 -21.86
CA ASN A 165 -1.64 5.64 -21.14
C ASN A 165 -1.13 6.76 -20.21
N PRO A 166 -1.97 7.79 -19.93
CA PRO A 166 -1.62 8.82 -18.98
C PRO A 166 -1.26 8.21 -17.60
N TRP A 167 -0.23 8.77 -16.98
CA TRP A 167 0.14 8.41 -15.62
C TRP A 167 -1.03 8.66 -14.66
N PRO A 168 -1.35 7.74 -13.74
CA PRO A 168 -2.47 7.93 -12.82
C PRO A 168 -2.25 9.14 -11.92
N THR A 169 -3.32 9.90 -11.65
CA THR A 169 -3.32 11.06 -10.75
C THR A 169 -4.00 10.72 -9.43
N TRP A 170 -3.65 11.44 -8.36
CA TRP A 170 -4.34 11.29 -7.07
C TRP A 170 -5.37 12.39 -6.83
N ARG A 171 -6.33 12.11 -5.95
CA ARG A 171 -7.33 13.06 -5.45
C ARG A 171 -6.93 13.53 -4.05
N GLU A 172 -6.83 14.83 -3.82
CA GLU A 172 -6.38 15.38 -2.54
C GLU A 172 -7.38 15.06 -1.41
N GLU A 173 -8.67 15.08 -1.72
CA GLU A 173 -9.74 14.70 -0.81
C GLU A 173 -9.63 13.24 -0.34
N ALA A 174 -9.15 12.35 -1.20
CA ALA A 174 -8.97 10.94 -0.85
C ALA A 174 -7.80 10.74 0.13
N LEU A 175 -6.84 11.66 0.19
CA LEU A 175 -5.69 11.57 1.09
C LEU A 175 -6.04 11.89 2.54
N ILE A 176 -7.19 12.54 2.78
CA ILE A 176 -7.65 12.91 4.11
C ILE A 176 -7.99 11.62 4.85
N ALA A 177 -7.21 11.33 5.88
CA ALA A 177 -7.54 10.28 6.82
C ALA A 177 -8.62 10.80 7.77
N GLU A 178 -9.63 10.00 8.09
CA GLU A 178 -10.59 10.38 9.14
C GLU A 178 -10.05 9.98 10.51
N GLU A 179 -9.28 8.89 10.54
CA GLU A 179 -8.62 8.36 11.71
C GLU A 179 -7.11 8.24 11.50
N MET A 180 -6.37 8.28 12.59
CA MET A 180 -4.95 8.00 12.63
C MET A 180 -4.64 6.96 13.70
N LEU A 181 -3.63 6.13 13.39
CA LEU A 181 -3.09 5.19 14.34
C LEU A 181 -2.12 5.92 15.28
N LEU A 182 -2.50 6.03 16.54
CA LEU A 182 -1.73 6.66 17.61
C LEU A 182 -0.92 5.61 18.35
N VAL A 183 0.39 5.82 18.41
CA VAL A 183 1.29 4.98 19.21
C VAL A 183 1.12 5.31 20.69
N VAL A 184 0.89 4.30 21.53
CA VAL A 184 0.86 4.47 22.99
C VAL A 184 2.07 3.81 23.62
N GLN A 185 2.81 4.61 24.38
CA GLN A 185 4.02 4.22 25.10
C GLN A 185 3.81 4.28 26.60
N VAL A 186 4.54 3.43 27.33
CA VAL A 186 4.69 3.54 28.79
C VAL A 186 6.17 3.59 29.12
N ASN A 187 6.60 4.64 29.82
CA ASN A 187 8.02 4.93 30.12
C ASN A 187 8.90 4.84 28.86
N GLY A 188 8.42 5.43 27.75
CA GLY A 188 9.13 5.51 26.47
C GLY A 188 9.15 4.23 25.62
N LYS A 189 8.54 3.13 26.09
CA LYS A 189 8.47 1.86 25.33
C LYS A 189 7.09 1.68 24.72
N LEU A 190 7.02 1.28 23.45
CA LEU A 190 5.76 0.96 22.75
C LEU A 190 4.99 -0.16 23.48
N ARG A 191 3.69 0.06 23.71
CA ARG A 191 2.80 -0.91 24.38
C ARG A 191 1.50 -1.17 23.64
N SER A 192 0.91 -0.16 23.03
CA SER A 192 -0.29 -0.32 22.23
C SER A 192 -0.30 0.63 21.02
N ARG A 193 -1.27 0.41 20.14
CA ARG A 193 -1.62 1.24 18.99
C ARG A 193 -3.13 1.36 18.97
N ILE A 194 -3.65 2.58 19.01
CA ILE A 194 -5.10 2.85 19.01
C ILE A 194 -5.48 3.69 17.80
N SER A 195 -6.66 3.47 17.22
CA SER A 195 -7.21 4.33 16.17
C SER A 195 -7.96 5.48 16.82
N VAL A 196 -7.72 6.72 16.39
CA VAL A 196 -8.38 7.93 16.90
C VAL A 196 -8.66 8.88 15.74
N ALA A 197 -9.74 9.67 15.81
CA ALA A 197 -10.05 10.67 14.79
C ALA A 197 -8.91 11.70 14.60
N LEU A 198 -8.73 12.24 13.39
CA LEU A 198 -7.64 13.20 13.09
C LEU A 198 -7.75 14.54 13.84
N ASP A 199 -8.96 14.94 14.19
CA ASP A 199 -9.31 16.22 14.83
C ASP A 199 -9.47 16.09 16.36
N VAL A 200 -9.17 14.92 16.91
CA VAL A 200 -9.28 14.64 18.33
C VAL A 200 -8.37 15.56 19.15
N GLY A 201 -8.94 16.16 20.19
CA GLY A 201 -8.22 17.06 21.10
C GLY A 201 -7.25 16.32 22.02
N GLU A 202 -6.31 17.06 22.61
CA GLU A 202 -5.27 16.49 23.48
C GLU A 202 -5.85 15.69 24.65
N GLU A 203 -6.90 16.19 25.31
CA GLU A 203 -7.53 15.50 26.44
C GLU A 203 -8.22 14.19 26.03
N GLN A 204 -8.84 14.17 24.85
CA GLN A 204 -9.47 12.97 24.31
C GLN A 204 -8.41 11.92 23.94
N LEU A 205 -7.24 12.35 23.42
CA LEU A 205 -6.10 11.44 23.19
C LEU A 205 -5.59 10.81 24.49
N LYS A 206 -5.48 11.59 25.58
CA LYS A 206 -5.09 11.07 26.89
C LYS A 206 -6.10 10.04 27.39
N GLN A 207 -7.38 10.35 27.30
CA GLN A 207 -8.44 9.43 27.73
C GLN A 207 -8.46 8.15 26.89
N ALA A 208 -8.36 8.25 25.57
CA ALA A 208 -8.32 7.08 24.70
C ALA A 208 -7.11 6.18 25.00
N ALA A 209 -5.93 6.77 25.22
CA ALA A 209 -4.71 6.03 25.59
C ALA A 209 -4.82 5.32 26.95
N LEU A 210 -5.45 5.95 27.94
CA LEU A 210 -5.69 5.36 29.27
C LEU A 210 -6.88 4.38 29.28
N ALA A 211 -7.75 4.44 28.27
CA ALA A 211 -8.87 3.53 28.10
C ALA A 211 -8.47 2.20 27.43
N ASP A 212 -7.34 2.17 26.71
CA ASP A 212 -6.81 0.96 26.08
C ASP A 212 -6.54 -0.14 27.11
N GLN A 213 -7.10 -1.34 26.87
CA GLN A 213 -7.01 -2.45 27.81
C GLN A 213 -5.57 -2.92 28.02
N ARG A 214 -4.74 -2.98 26.97
CA ARG A 214 -3.33 -3.41 27.10
C ARG A 214 -2.53 -2.41 27.94
N ILE A 215 -2.84 -1.13 27.82
CA ILE A 215 -2.23 -0.09 28.64
C ILE A 215 -2.67 -0.22 30.09
N ARG A 216 -3.96 -0.42 30.36
CA ARG A 216 -4.48 -0.65 31.73
C ARG A 216 -3.82 -1.86 32.38
N ASP A 217 -3.74 -2.98 31.66
CA ASP A 217 -3.10 -4.20 32.13
C ASP A 217 -1.60 -3.98 32.43
N PHE A 218 -0.92 -3.17 31.62
CA PHE A 218 0.50 -2.88 31.81
C PHE A 218 0.77 -1.92 32.98
N ILE A 219 -0.10 -0.93 33.18
CA ILE A 219 0.02 0.05 34.27
C ILE A 219 -0.35 -0.60 35.61
N GLY A 220 -1.42 -1.40 35.64
CA GLY A 220 -1.98 -1.97 36.87
C GLY A 220 -2.31 -0.89 37.90
N ASP A 221 -1.89 -1.09 39.15
CA ASP A 221 -2.13 -0.16 40.25
C ASP A 221 -1.10 0.98 40.36
N LYS A 222 -0.16 1.07 39.40
CA LYS A 222 0.90 2.09 39.46
C LYS A 222 0.32 3.47 39.17
N PRO A 223 0.67 4.50 39.97
CA PRO A 223 0.15 5.84 39.76
C PRO A 223 0.72 6.44 38.46
N VAL A 224 -0.16 6.98 37.61
CA VAL A 224 0.26 7.76 36.43
C VAL A 224 0.77 9.12 36.90
N ARG A 225 2.06 9.37 36.69
CA ARG A 225 2.72 10.64 37.07
C ARG A 225 2.52 11.73 36.04
N LYS A 226 2.55 11.37 34.75
CA LYS A 226 2.44 12.32 33.64
C LYS A 226 1.99 11.62 32.37
N VAL A 227 1.14 12.27 31.59
CA VAL A 227 0.81 11.85 30.23
C VAL A 227 1.30 12.92 29.26
N ILE A 228 2.16 12.53 28.33
CA ILE A 228 2.76 13.41 27.33
C ILE A 228 2.13 13.09 25.99
N VAL A 229 1.45 14.06 25.40
CA VAL A 229 0.87 13.93 24.07
C VAL A 229 1.78 14.62 23.07
N VAL A 230 2.15 13.90 22.02
CA VAL A 230 2.75 14.48 20.81
C VAL A 230 1.68 14.38 19.72
N PRO A 231 1.01 15.50 19.39
CA PRO A 231 -0.09 15.50 18.43
C PRO A 231 0.30 14.80 17.14
N LYS A 232 -0.63 13.98 16.63
CA LYS A 232 -0.47 13.20 15.40
C LYS A 232 0.70 12.19 15.38
N ARG A 233 1.30 11.88 16.54
CA ARG A 233 2.42 10.93 16.64
C ARG A 233 2.23 9.87 17.73
N LEU A 234 2.16 10.28 18.99
CA LEU A 234 2.15 9.33 20.11
C LEU A 234 1.60 9.93 21.40
N VAL A 235 1.22 9.05 22.33
CA VAL A 235 1.00 9.35 23.74
C VAL A 235 1.95 8.52 24.58
N ASN A 236 2.74 9.17 25.43
CA ASN A 236 3.64 8.50 26.37
C ASN A 236 3.16 8.69 27.80
N ILE A 237 2.91 7.58 28.49
CA ILE A 237 2.42 7.53 29.86
C ILE A 237 3.62 7.25 30.77
N VAL A 238 3.85 8.15 31.72
CA VAL A 238 4.90 8.02 32.72
C VAL A 238 4.27 7.50 34.02
N ILE A 239 4.75 6.35 34.47
CA ILE A 239 4.36 5.70 35.74
C ILE A 239 5.57 5.67 36.70
#